data_AF-A0A9J6DI40-F1
#
_entry.id   AF-A0A9J6DI40-F1
#
_cell.length_a   1.000
_cell.length_b   1.000
_cell.length_c   1.000
_cell.angle_alpha   90.00
_cell.angle_beta   90.00
_cell.angle_gamma   90.00
#
_symmetry.space_group_name_H-M   'P 1'
#
loop_
_entity.id
_entity.type
_entity.pdbx_description
1 polymer ?
#
loop_
_entity_poly.entity_id
_entity_poly.type
_entity_poly.pdbx_seq_one_letter_code
_entity_poly.pdbx_strand_id
1 'polypeptide(L)'
;MRQFLCIAALYALLVPWMIYLTSRLELATLKRVSLSIKSDGPHYVINTSECLFPLYEPFHWSVAYLYRRRLSIENKCRGIEQFVFFVNVSVPLLNAKRLEDTYGLTPSSLQCHYHAVVGVSSGIGVAEEVETGPRRPLVFGEHLLEEHVQITCVRDGMPLFTEFHLLPVQKKRLNTALRRGQGEWFSPWAAFRDKLSVLVIGIDSVSRLNSMRHLRKTRKYLSSKLKAYELLGFTAVTS
;
A
#
# COMPACT_ATOMS: atom_id res chain seq x y z
N MET A 1 7.12 -21.50 63.73
CA MET A 1 6.07 -22.02 62.82
C MET A 1 5.04 -20.98 62.37
N ARG A 2 4.48 -20.13 63.26
CA ARG A 2 3.44 -19.14 62.86
C ARG A 2 3.87 -18.11 61.81
N GLN A 3 5.13 -17.66 61.83
CA GLN A 3 5.63 -16.69 60.84
C GLN A 3 5.75 -17.25 59.41
N PHE A 4 6.09 -18.54 59.27
CA PHE A 4 6.19 -19.18 57.95
C PHE A 4 4.81 -19.35 57.28
N LEU A 5 3.76 -19.58 58.07
CA LEU A 5 2.38 -19.67 57.58
C LEU A 5 1.86 -18.33 57.02
N CYS A 6 2.21 -17.20 57.64
CA CYS A 6 1.82 -15.87 57.13
C CYS A 6 2.50 -15.55 55.79
N ILE A 7 3.79 -15.88 55.64
CA ILE A 7 4.52 -15.62 54.40
C ILE A 7 3.96 -16.48 53.26
N ALA A 8 3.69 -17.76 53.52
CA ALA A 8 3.09 -18.65 52.53
C ALA A 8 1.70 -18.18 52.07
N ALA A 9 0.87 -17.69 53.00
CA ALA A 9 -0.46 -17.15 52.68
C ALA A 9 -0.38 -15.86 51.84
N LEU A 10 0.62 -15.01 52.08
CA LEU A 10 0.82 -13.78 51.31
C LEU A 10 1.22 -14.09 49.86
N TYR A 11 2.12 -15.05 49.65
CA TYR A 11 2.52 -15.50 48.31
C TYR A 11 1.38 -16.16 47.55
N ALA A 12 0.54 -16.94 48.24
CA ALA A 12 -0.62 -17.59 47.64
C ALA A 12 -1.68 -16.61 47.12
N LEU A 13 -1.72 -15.37 47.64
CA LEU A 13 -2.64 -14.33 47.18
C LEU A 13 -2.00 -13.38 46.16
N LEU A 14 -0.72 -13.05 46.32
CA LEU A 14 -0.02 -12.11 45.44
C LEU A 14 0.25 -12.69 44.05
N VAL A 15 0.63 -13.96 43.94
CA VAL A 15 0.96 -14.57 42.65
C VAL A 15 -0.26 -14.64 41.72
N PRO A 16 -1.44 -15.14 42.15
CA PRO A 16 -2.64 -15.13 41.32
C PRO A 16 -3.12 -13.71 40.98
N TRP A 17 -2.98 -12.76 41.92
CA TRP A 17 -3.37 -11.37 41.68
C TRP A 17 -2.48 -10.69 40.63
N MET A 18 -1.17 -10.95 40.66
CA MET A 18 -0.23 -10.48 39.64
C MET A 18 -0.51 -11.10 38.27
N ILE A 19 -0.81 -12.41 38.21
CA ILE A 19 -1.20 -13.10 36.96
C ILE A 19 -2.54 -12.54 36.41
N TYR A 20 -3.48 -12.23 37.28
CA TYR A 20 -4.75 -11.59 36.90
C TYR A 20 -4.54 -10.17 36.37
N LEU A 21 -3.64 -9.39 36.97
CA LEU A 21 -3.32 -8.05 36.51
C LEU A 21 -2.61 -8.06 35.15
N THR A 22 -1.63 -8.94 34.94
CA THR A 22 -0.88 -9.02 33.67
C THR A 22 -1.77 -9.45 32.51
N SER A 23 -2.65 -10.43 32.73
CA SER A 23 -3.62 -10.88 31.71
C SER A 23 -4.67 -9.82 31.36
N ARG A 24 -5.11 -8.99 32.32
CA ARG A 24 -5.96 -7.82 32.06
C ARG A 24 -5.25 -6.72 31.28
N LEU A 25 -3.95 -6.51 31.54
CA LEU A 25 -3.15 -5.48 30.87
C LEU A 25 -2.91 -5.82 29.39
N GLU A 26 -2.66 -7.09 29.07
CA GLU A 26 -2.55 -7.56 27.68
C GLU A 26 -3.88 -7.47 26.90
N LEU A 27 -5.01 -7.65 27.58
CA LEU A 27 -6.32 -7.50 26.96
C LEU A 27 -6.68 -6.03 26.66
N ALA A 28 -6.07 -5.07 27.39
CA ALA A 28 -6.32 -3.64 27.20
C ALA A 28 -5.51 -3.04 26.05
N THR A 29 -4.37 -3.63 25.68
CA THR A 29 -3.50 -3.15 24.58
C THR A 29 -3.84 -3.74 23.22
N LEU A 30 -4.55 -4.87 23.17
CA LEU A 30 -5.17 -5.39 21.94
C LEU A 30 -6.52 -4.73 21.67
N LYS A 31 -6.55 -3.39 21.67
CA LYS A 31 -7.62 -2.66 20.99
C LYS A 31 -7.39 -2.90 19.50
N ARG A 32 -7.99 -3.98 18.97
CA ARG A 32 -8.12 -4.24 17.54
C ARG A 32 -8.44 -2.91 16.89
N VAL A 33 -7.50 -2.37 16.14
CA VAL A 33 -7.80 -1.37 15.12
C VAL A 33 -8.60 -2.12 14.07
N SER A 34 -9.89 -2.33 14.35
CA SER A 34 -10.84 -2.66 13.32
C SER A 34 -10.96 -1.39 12.50
N LEU A 35 -10.27 -1.36 11.36
CA LEU A 35 -10.57 -0.42 10.29
C LEU A 35 -12.02 -0.68 9.87
N SER A 36 -12.96 -0.03 10.57
CA SER A 36 -14.34 0.07 10.13
C SER A 36 -14.32 1.04 8.96
N ILE A 37 -14.13 0.50 7.76
CA ILE A 37 -14.37 1.23 6.52
C ILE A 37 -15.90 1.42 6.46
N LYS A 38 -16.38 2.53 7.05
CA LYS A 38 -17.77 2.95 6.90
C LYS A 38 -17.98 3.33 5.43
N SER A 39 -18.65 2.45 4.70
CA SER A 39 -19.13 2.71 3.35
C SER A 39 -20.44 3.50 3.43
N ASP A 40 -20.35 4.81 3.59
CA ASP A 40 -21.50 5.73 3.56
C ASP A 40 -21.70 6.35 2.16
N GLY A 41 -21.63 5.54 1.10
CA GLY A 41 -21.80 6.01 -0.28
C GLY A 41 -22.07 4.90 -1.29
N PRO A 42 -22.50 5.23 -2.53
CA PRO A 42 -22.78 4.23 -3.56
C PRO A 42 -21.55 3.32 -3.74
N HIS A 43 -21.79 2.01 -3.69
CA HIS A 43 -20.88 0.87 -3.45
C HIS A 43 -19.62 0.72 -4.33
N TYR A 44 -19.16 1.76 -5.03
CA TYR A 44 -18.09 1.69 -6.02
C TYR A 44 -17.03 2.78 -5.86
N VAL A 45 -16.94 3.46 -4.71
CA VAL A 45 -15.97 4.54 -4.49
C VAL A 45 -15.30 4.40 -3.12
N ILE A 46 -13.97 4.37 -3.09
CA ILE A 46 -13.15 4.55 -1.89
C ILE A 46 -13.03 6.06 -1.65
N ASN A 47 -13.63 6.50 -0.56
CA ASN A 47 -13.55 7.89 -0.11
C ASN A 47 -12.41 8.02 0.90
N THR A 48 -11.32 8.68 0.50
CA THR A 48 -10.30 9.13 1.45
C THR A 48 -10.55 10.60 1.78
N SER A 49 -9.92 11.13 2.84
CA SER A 49 -10.06 12.54 3.21
C SER A 49 -9.69 13.52 2.08
N GLU A 50 -9.00 13.05 1.05
CA GLU A 50 -8.42 13.90 0.01
C GLU A 50 -8.75 13.49 -1.44
N CYS A 51 -9.23 12.25 -1.69
CA CYS A 51 -9.49 11.72 -3.03
C CYS A 51 -10.72 10.79 -3.07
N LEU A 52 -11.35 10.71 -4.24
CA LEU A 52 -12.36 9.69 -4.57
C LEU A 52 -11.75 8.72 -5.57
N PHE A 53 -11.52 7.47 -5.17
CA PHE A 53 -11.06 6.42 -6.08
C PHE A 53 -12.21 5.49 -6.44
N PRO A 54 -12.36 5.06 -7.69
CA PRO A 54 -13.25 3.95 -7.97
C PRO A 54 -12.77 2.71 -7.18
N LEU A 55 -13.67 2.10 -6.41
CA LEU A 55 -13.42 0.84 -5.74
C LEU A 55 -13.27 -0.23 -6.81
N TYR A 56 -12.04 -0.65 -7.08
CA TYR A 56 -11.75 -1.78 -7.95
C TYR A 56 -11.61 -3.05 -7.11
N GLU A 57 -12.62 -3.90 -7.16
CA GLU A 57 -12.58 -5.22 -6.52
C GLU A 57 -12.36 -6.30 -7.59
N PRO A 58 -11.11 -6.71 -7.87
CA PRO A 58 -10.80 -7.66 -8.93
C PRO A 58 -11.46 -9.02 -8.71
N PHE A 59 -11.80 -9.37 -7.47
CA PHE A 59 -12.42 -10.64 -7.11
C PHE A 59 -13.92 -10.52 -6.79
N HIS A 60 -14.57 -9.44 -7.22
CA HIS A 60 -16.01 -9.28 -7.05
C HIS A 60 -16.74 -10.48 -7.66
N TRP A 61 -17.78 -10.97 -6.97
CA TRP A 61 -18.48 -12.21 -7.34
C TRP A 61 -19.01 -12.20 -8.78
N SER A 62 -19.38 -11.03 -9.31
CA SER A 62 -19.87 -10.87 -10.69
C SER A 62 -18.81 -11.17 -11.76
N VAL A 63 -17.51 -11.09 -11.43
CA VAL A 63 -16.39 -11.42 -12.33
C VAL A 63 -15.64 -12.67 -11.89
N ALA A 64 -15.96 -13.23 -10.71
CA ALA A 64 -15.28 -14.40 -10.15
C ALA A 64 -15.25 -15.59 -11.12
N TYR A 65 -16.29 -15.77 -11.94
CA TYR A 65 -16.36 -16.83 -12.94
C TYR A 65 -15.30 -16.70 -14.07
N LEU A 66 -14.75 -15.51 -14.29
CA LEU A 66 -13.67 -15.26 -15.25
C LEU A 66 -12.31 -15.73 -14.71
N TYR A 67 -12.18 -15.84 -13.39
CA TYR A 67 -10.97 -16.32 -12.74
C TYR A 67 -11.00 -17.84 -12.64
N ARG A 68 -10.18 -18.51 -13.45
CA ARG A 68 -9.87 -19.92 -13.19
C ARG A 68 -8.82 -19.99 -12.09
N ARG A 69 -9.21 -20.47 -10.92
CA ARG A 69 -8.26 -20.84 -9.87
C ARG A 69 -7.39 -21.96 -10.41
N ARG A 70 -6.20 -21.63 -10.94
CA ARG A 70 -5.16 -22.63 -11.12
C ARG A 70 -4.75 -23.02 -9.71
N LEU A 71 -5.23 -24.17 -9.25
CA LEU A 71 -4.67 -24.88 -8.10
C LEU A 71 -3.27 -25.35 -8.51
N SER A 72 -2.35 -24.40 -8.66
CA SER A 72 -0.93 -24.69 -8.77
C SER A 72 -0.51 -25.11 -7.37
N ILE A 73 -0.52 -26.42 -7.17
CA ILE A 73 0.22 -27.11 -6.13
C ILE A 73 1.66 -26.53 -6.12
N GLU A 74 2.15 -26.20 -4.92
CA GLU A 74 3.58 -26.05 -4.58
C GLU A 74 4.46 -24.91 -5.11
N ASN A 75 3.93 -23.86 -5.72
CA ASN A 75 4.75 -22.66 -5.92
C ASN A 75 4.51 -21.66 -4.78
N LYS A 76 4.84 -22.06 -3.53
CA LYS A 76 5.17 -21.04 -2.52
C LYS A 76 6.38 -20.32 -3.07
N CYS A 77 6.19 -19.11 -3.59
CA CYS A 77 7.31 -18.26 -3.95
C CYS A 77 8.24 -18.23 -2.73
N ARG A 78 9.48 -18.73 -2.88
CA ARG A 78 10.52 -18.65 -1.84
C ARG A 78 11.03 -17.21 -1.73
N GLY A 79 10.10 -16.27 -1.61
CA GLY A 79 10.38 -14.86 -1.42
C GLY A 79 10.65 -14.57 0.04
N ILE A 80 11.38 -13.49 0.28
CA ILE A 80 11.54 -12.90 1.61
C ILE A 80 10.14 -12.50 2.09
N GLU A 81 9.73 -12.95 3.28
CA GLU A 81 8.42 -12.60 3.80
C GLU A 81 8.38 -11.12 4.20
N GLN A 82 7.47 -10.36 3.57
CA GLN A 82 7.32 -8.94 3.86
C GLN A 82 6.78 -8.72 5.28
N PHE A 83 7.57 -8.01 6.10
CA PHE A 83 7.20 -7.56 7.44
C PHE A 83 6.91 -6.05 7.51
N VAL A 84 7.25 -5.29 6.48
CA VAL A 84 6.81 -3.90 6.29
C VAL A 84 5.58 -3.90 5.39
N PHE A 85 4.54 -3.19 5.78
CA PHE A 85 3.31 -3.03 4.99
C PHE A 85 2.75 -1.62 5.15
N PHE A 86 1.90 -1.20 4.22
CA PHE A 86 1.33 0.15 4.25
C PHE A 86 -0.14 0.13 4.66
N VAL A 87 -0.51 1.06 5.54
CA VAL A 87 -1.90 1.42 5.81
C VAL A 87 -2.17 2.83 5.30
N ASN A 88 -3.41 3.10 4.92
CA ASN A 88 -3.78 4.39 4.31
C ASN A 88 -2.84 4.79 3.16
N VAL A 89 -2.31 3.79 2.46
CA VAL A 89 -1.45 3.88 1.29
C VAL A 89 -0.03 4.44 1.52
N SER A 90 0.18 5.39 2.44
CA SER A 90 1.49 6.04 2.67
C SER A 90 2.06 5.91 4.08
N VAL A 91 1.39 5.19 4.98
CA VAL A 91 1.86 4.98 6.36
C VAL A 91 2.47 3.58 6.49
N PRO A 92 3.80 3.44 6.59
CA PRO A 92 4.45 2.16 6.77
C PRO A 92 4.27 1.70 8.21
N LEU A 93 3.86 0.44 8.37
CA LEU A 93 3.75 -0.26 9.63
C LEU A 93 4.68 -1.47 9.64
N LEU A 94 5.14 -1.81 10.83
CA LEU A 94 5.95 -2.99 11.09
C LEU A 94 5.07 -4.11 11.66
N ASN A 95 5.08 -5.27 11.01
CA ASN A 95 4.50 -6.47 11.57
C ASN A 95 5.50 -7.13 12.53
N ALA A 96 5.53 -6.66 13.78
CA ALA A 96 6.46 -7.15 14.80
C ALA A 96 6.38 -8.66 15.01
N LYS A 97 5.17 -9.23 14.96
CA LYS A 97 4.97 -10.67 15.10
C LYS A 97 5.60 -11.45 13.96
N ARG A 98 5.42 -11.00 12.70
CA ARG A 98 6.07 -11.65 11.55
C ARG A 98 7.59 -11.47 11.57
N LEU A 99 8.07 -10.32 12.03
CA LEU A 99 9.50 -10.08 12.21
C LEU A 99 10.11 -11.08 13.22
N GLU A 100 9.40 -11.33 14.33
CA GLU A 100 9.81 -12.30 15.35
C GLU A 100 9.68 -13.74 14.86
N ASP A 101 8.50 -14.13 14.35
CA ASP A 101 8.20 -15.50 13.92
C ASP A 101 9.11 -15.96 12.77
N THR A 102 9.39 -15.08 11.79
CA THR A 102 10.12 -15.44 10.57
C THR A 102 11.62 -15.16 10.68
N TYR A 103 12.04 -14.13 11.42
CA TYR A 103 13.44 -13.69 11.48
C TYR A 103 14.07 -13.78 12.89
N GLY A 104 13.28 -14.08 13.93
CA GLY A 104 13.77 -14.11 15.32
C GLY A 104 14.24 -12.73 15.79
N LEU A 105 13.63 -11.67 15.28
CA LEU A 105 14.07 -10.28 15.47
C LEU A 105 13.03 -9.45 16.22
N THR A 106 13.54 -8.52 17.04
CA THR A 106 12.71 -7.51 17.71
C THR A 106 12.76 -6.19 16.94
N PRO A 107 11.71 -5.35 17.00
CA PRO A 107 11.70 -4.04 16.35
C PRO A 107 12.89 -3.16 16.72
N SER A 108 13.35 -3.22 17.98
CA SER A 108 14.48 -2.45 18.50
C SER A 108 15.83 -2.85 17.91
N SER A 109 15.95 -4.07 17.39
CA SER A 109 17.19 -4.57 16.78
C SER A 109 17.34 -4.17 15.30
N LEU A 110 16.33 -3.51 14.74
CA LEU A 110 16.25 -3.17 13.34
C LEU A 110 16.38 -1.66 13.13
N GLN A 111 17.31 -1.23 12.28
CA GLN A 111 17.42 0.16 11.88
C GLN A 111 16.91 0.31 10.45
N CYS A 112 15.76 0.95 10.29
CA CYS A 112 15.17 1.19 8.98
C CYS A 112 15.38 2.63 8.53
N HIS A 113 15.65 2.78 7.24
CA HIS A 113 15.78 4.05 6.56
C HIS A 113 15.06 3.99 5.23
N TYR A 114 14.75 5.17 4.69
CA TYR A 114 14.24 5.30 3.35
C TYR A 114 14.96 6.43 2.62
N HIS A 115 14.98 6.35 1.30
CA HIS A 115 15.37 7.47 0.45
C HIS A 115 14.38 7.61 -0.70
N ALA A 116 14.17 8.86 -1.12
CA ALA A 116 13.39 9.15 -2.31
C ALA A 116 14.16 8.66 -3.54
N VAL A 117 13.45 8.12 -4.51
CA VAL A 117 13.98 7.74 -5.81
C VAL A 117 13.56 8.83 -6.78
N VAL A 118 14.52 9.55 -7.34
CA VAL A 118 14.27 10.70 -8.21
C VAL A 118 14.87 10.40 -9.58
N GLY A 119 14.06 10.52 -10.62
CA GLY A 119 14.56 10.46 -11.99
C GLY A 119 15.32 11.74 -12.33
N VAL A 120 16.57 11.62 -12.76
CA VAL A 120 17.33 12.76 -13.27
C VAL A 120 16.93 12.98 -14.73
N SER A 121 16.13 14.01 -14.97
CA SER A 121 15.81 14.43 -16.34
C SER A 121 16.69 15.61 -16.74
N SER A 122 17.65 15.38 -17.63
CA SER A 122 18.48 16.41 -18.27
C SER A 122 17.78 17.14 -19.44
N GLY A 123 16.45 17.02 -19.56
CA GLY A 123 15.66 17.67 -20.62
C GLY A 123 14.18 17.23 -20.65
N ILE A 124 13.50 17.43 -21.80
CA ILE A 124 12.09 17.05 -22.07
C ILE A 124 11.97 15.52 -22.36
N GLY A 125 12.85 14.71 -21.77
CA GLY A 125 12.93 13.26 -21.97
C GLY A 125 12.59 12.49 -20.70
N VAL A 126 12.31 11.19 -20.85
CA VAL A 126 12.22 10.25 -19.73
C VAL A 126 13.61 10.19 -19.06
N ALA A 127 13.64 10.26 -17.73
CA ALA A 127 14.89 10.17 -16.97
C ALA A 127 15.57 8.83 -17.25
N GLU A 128 16.74 8.87 -17.87
CA GLU A 128 17.57 7.69 -18.20
C GLU A 128 18.33 7.19 -16.96
N GLU A 129 18.51 8.06 -15.97
CA GLU A 129 19.29 7.80 -14.77
C GLU A 129 18.44 8.05 -13.51
N VAL A 130 18.58 7.13 -12.55
CA VAL A 130 17.83 7.15 -11.30
C VAL A 130 18.80 7.54 -10.19
N GLU A 131 18.59 8.72 -9.61
CA GLU A 131 19.31 9.14 -8.42
C GLU A 131 18.53 8.76 -7.15
N THR A 132 19.28 8.37 -6.14
CA THR A 132 18.74 8.16 -4.80
C THR A 132 18.97 9.43 -3.99
N GLY A 133 17.89 9.97 -3.43
CA GLY A 133 17.94 11.12 -2.55
C GLY A 133 18.65 10.80 -1.23
N PRO A 134 18.76 11.79 -0.33
CA PRO A 134 19.42 11.59 0.95
C PRO A 134 18.68 10.54 1.79
N ARG A 135 19.47 9.72 2.49
CA ARG A 135 18.98 8.70 3.41
C ARG A 135 18.31 9.35 4.63
N ARG A 136 17.05 9.01 4.88
CA ARG A 136 16.25 9.49 6.03
C ARG A 136 15.87 8.33 6.95
N PRO A 137 15.84 8.53 8.27
CA PRO A 137 15.35 7.50 9.20
C PRO A 137 13.89 7.19 8.92
N LEU A 138 13.52 5.91 8.91
CA LEU A 138 12.14 5.49 8.76
C LEU A 138 11.46 5.42 10.13
N VAL A 139 10.40 6.19 10.31
CA VAL A 139 9.53 6.13 11.50
C VAL A 139 8.26 5.40 11.13
N PHE A 140 8.03 4.24 11.74
CA PHE A 140 6.80 3.47 11.52
C PHE A 140 5.60 4.20 12.13
N GLY A 141 4.48 4.21 11.41
CA GLY A 141 3.25 4.91 11.81
C GLY A 141 3.14 6.36 11.33
N GLU A 142 4.18 6.90 10.68
CA GLU A 142 4.15 8.25 10.11
C GLU A 142 3.95 8.25 8.59
N HIS A 143 3.41 9.34 8.04
CA HIS A 143 3.21 9.46 6.59
C HIS A 143 4.53 9.72 5.87
N LEU A 144 4.81 8.92 4.84
CA LEU A 144 5.85 9.23 3.88
C LEU A 144 5.32 10.23 2.84
N LEU A 145 6.12 11.27 2.58
CA LEU A 145 5.76 12.38 1.67
C LEU A 145 6.36 12.25 0.27
N GLU A 146 7.14 11.21 0.03
CA GLU A 146 7.81 10.97 -1.24
C GLU A 146 7.07 9.88 -2.03
N GLU A 147 6.92 10.06 -3.35
CA GLU A 147 6.13 9.14 -4.18
C GLU A 147 6.85 7.82 -4.46
N HIS A 148 8.15 7.88 -4.73
CA HIS A 148 8.96 6.70 -5.00
C HIS A 148 9.96 6.59 -3.87
N VAL A 149 9.82 5.56 -3.04
CA VAL A 149 10.72 5.35 -1.90
C VAL A 149 11.34 3.97 -1.98
N GLN A 150 12.62 3.88 -1.66
CA GLN A 150 13.26 2.62 -1.35
C GLN A 150 13.38 2.54 0.16
N ILE A 151 12.79 1.51 0.76
CA ILE A 151 12.92 1.23 2.19
C ILE A 151 13.98 0.16 2.38
N THR A 152 14.93 0.45 3.25
CA THR A 152 16.00 -0.48 3.62
C THR A 152 16.03 -0.64 5.13
N CYS A 153 15.96 -1.87 5.62
CA CYS A 153 16.14 -2.19 7.02
C CYS A 153 17.42 -3.02 7.21
N VAL A 154 18.27 -2.56 8.11
CA VAL A 154 19.56 -3.19 8.42
C VAL A 154 19.56 -3.76 9.84
N ARG A 155 20.27 -4.88 9.99
CA ARG A 155 20.57 -5.54 11.27
C ARG A 155 22.08 -5.74 11.33
N ASP A 156 22.72 -5.28 12.41
CA ASP A 156 24.17 -5.44 12.63
C ASP A 156 25.01 -4.95 11.43
N GLY A 157 24.55 -3.89 10.75
CA GLY A 157 25.19 -3.31 9.57
C GLY A 157 24.87 -4.01 8.23
N MET A 158 24.17 -5.14 8.23
CA MET A 158 23.80 -5.88 7.02
C MET A 158 22.35 -5.61 6.58
N PRO A 159 22.08 -5.41 5.27
CA PRO A 159 20.72 -5.22 4.77
C PRO A 159 19.92 -6.52 4.88
N LEU A 160 18.83 -6.47 5.63
CA LEU A 160 17.89 -7.57 5.80
C LEU A 160 16.72 -7.48 4.82
N PHE A 161 16.28 -6.26 4.56
CA PHE A 161 15.12 -5.96 3.72
C PHE A 161 15.40 -4.72 2.90
N THR A 162 15.16 -4.80 1.60
CA THR A 162 15.28 -3.69 0.66
C THR A 162 14.18 -3.81 -0.37
N GLU A 163 13.23 -2.88 -0.38
CA GLU A 163 12.13 -2.87 -1.35
C GLU A 163 11.83 -1.45 -1.84
N PHE A 164 11.32 -1.39 -3.07
CA PHE A 164 10.83 -0.17 -3.69
C PHE A 164 9.32 -0.11 -3.55
N HIS A 165 8.81 1.06 -3.14
CA HIS A 165 7.39 1.32 -2.99
C HIS A 165 7.00 2.57 -3.76
N LEU A 166 5.87 2.46 -4.45
CA LEU A 166 5.18 3.57 -5.09
C LEU A 166 4.03 4.00 -4.20
N LEU A 167 4.16 5.20 -3.63
CA LEU A 167 3.19 5.81 -2.73
C LEU A 167 2.47 6.94 -3.48
N PRO A 168 1.15 6.87 -3.69
CA PRO A 168 0.38 8.01 -4.17
C PRO A 168 0.36 9.11 -3.10
N VAL A 169 1.29 10.05 -3.19
CA VAL A 169 1.34 11.25 -2.35
C VAL A 169 0.74 12.42 -3.12
N GLN A 170 -0.11 13.23 -2.48
CA GLN A 170 -0.62 14.45 -3.11
C GLN A 170 0.48 15.52 -3.21
N LYS A 171 0.85 15.88 -4.44
CA LYS A 171 1.71 17.06 -4.69
C LYS A 171 0.94 18.34 -4.43
N LYS A 172 1.35 19.13 -3.42
CA LYS A 172 0.77 20.45 -3.07
C LYS A 172 0.62 21.39 -4.27
N ARG A 173 1.51 21.31 -5.27
CA ARG A 173 1.48 22.12 -6.51
C ARG A 173 0.25 21.87 -7.38
N LEU A 174 -0.33 20.67 -7.36
CA LEU A 174 -1.51 20.34 -8.17
C LEU A 174 -2.77 21.02 -7.61
N ASN A 175 -2.86 21.14 -6.28
CA ASN A 175 -4.01 21.76 -5.61
C ASN A 175 -4.11 23.27 -5.92
N THR A 176 -3.01 23.97 -6.15
CA THR A 176 -3.02 25.37 -6.58
C THR A 176 -3.42 25.55 -8.05
N ALA A 177 -3.03 24.63 -8.94
CA ALA A 177 -3.46 24.65 -10.34
C ALA A 177 -4.95 24.34 -10.48
N LEU A 178 -5.45 23.34 -9.74
CA LEU A 178 -6.88 23.01 -9.69
C LEU A 178 -7.72 24.15 -9.10
N ARG A 179 -7.24 24.81 -8.04
CA ARG A 179 -7.91 25.98 -7.45
C ARG A 179 -7.96 27.18 -8.39
N ARG A 180 -6.93 27.39 -9.21
CA ARG A 180 -6.91 28.46 -10.22
C ARG A 180 -7.82 28.16 -11.41
N GLY A 181 -7.98 26.89 -11.78
CA GLY A 181 -8.90 26.47 -12.85
C GLY A 181 -10.38 26.38 -12.44
N GLN A 182 -10.68 26.41 -11.13
CA GLN A 182 -12.05 26.36 -10.60
C GLN A 182 -12.73 27.72 -10.46
N GLY A 183 -12.05 28.82 -10.85
CA GLY A 183 -12.47 30.18 -10.54
C GLY A 183 -13.73 30.71 -11.23
N GLU A 184 -14.09 30.31 -12.45
CA GLU A 184 -15.11 31.08 -13.20
C GLU A 184 -16.10 30.28 -14.08
N TRP A 185 -15.96 28.96 -14.26
CA TRP A 185 -16.78 28.23 -15.25
C TRP A 185 -17.63 27.06 -14.73
N PHE A 186 -17.61 26.76 -13.43
CA PHE A 186 -18.32 25.60 -12.91
C PHE A 186 -19.33 25.97 -11.81
N SER A 187 -20.60 26.14 -12.20
CA SER A 187 -21.73 26.01 -11.27
C SER A 187 -21.70 24.62 -10.62
N PRO A 188 -21.96 24.48 -9.31
CA PRO A 188 -21.93 23.19 -8.59
C PRO A 188 -22.83 22.10 -9.20
N TRP A 189 -23.90 22.49 -9.91
CA TRP A 189 -24.83 21.58 -10.58
C TRP A 189 -24.53 21.33 -12.07
N ALA A 190 -23.73 22.19 -12.71
CA ALA A 190 -23.17 21.95 -14.04
C ALA A 190 -21.91 21.07 -13.98
N ALA A 191 -21.13 21.19 -12.88
CA ALA A 191 -19.91 20.44 -12.62
C ALA A 191 -20.07 18.93 -12.48
N PHE A 192 -21.29 18.41 -12.39
CA PHE A 192 -21.55 16.96 -12.37
C PHE A 192 -21.94 16.38 -13.73
N ARG A 193 -22.49 17.20 -14.65
CA ARG A 193 -22.96 16.71 -15.96
C ARG A 193 -21.86 16.64 -17.02
N ASP A 194 -20.82 17.47 -16.92
CA ASP A 194 -19.78 17.58 -17.94
C ASP A 194 -18.39 17.12 -17.48
N LYS A 195 -18.29 16.39 -16.35
CA LYS A 195 -17.03 15.76 -15.97
C LYS A 195 -16.83 14.49 -16.80
N LEU A 196 -16.03 14.63 -17.86
CA LEU A 196 -15.51 13.50 -18.63
C LEU A 196 -14.76 12.56 -17.66
N SER A 197 -15.40 11.45 -17.29
CA SER A 197 -14.72 10.38 -16.55
C SER A 197 -13.81 9.63 -17.52
N VAL A 198 -12.54 10.03 -17.57
CA VAL A 198 -11.53 9.35 -18.38
C VAL A 198 -11.03 8.12 -17.62
N LEU A 199 -11.41 6.93 -18.10
CA LEU A 199 -10.83 5.67 -17.64
C LEU A 199 -9.63 5.31 -18.53
N VAL A 200 -8.42 5.49 -18.01
CA VAL A 200 -7.20 5.05 -18.68
C VAL A 200 -6.91 3.61 -18.23
N ILE A 201 -6.91 2.67 -19.18
CA ILE A 201 -6.60 1.26 -18.92
C ILE A 201 -5.22 0.95 -19.49
N GLY A 202 -4.22 0.86 -18.60
CA GLY A 202 -2.91 0.31 -18.93
C GLY A 202 -2.91 -1.20 -18.71
N ILE A 203 -2.49 -1.97 -19.70
CA ILE A 203 -2.22 -3.40 -19.54
C ILE A 203 -0.70 -3.56 -19.58
N ASP A 204 -0.11 -3.78 -18.40
CA ASP A 204 1.33 -3.92 -18.27
C ASP A 204 1.86 -5.12 -19.09
N SER A 205 3.02 -4.94 -19.71
CA SER A 205 3.81 -5.99 -20.36
C SER A 205 3.10 -6.76 -21.48
N VAL A 206 2.06 -6.19 -22.08
CA VAL A 206 1.38 -6.78 -23.24
C VAL A 206 1.73 -6.01 -24.50
N SER A 207 2.55 -6.60 -25.37
CA SER A 207 2.81 -6.03 -26.69
C SER A 207 1.51 -5.93 -27.50
N ARG A 208 1.43 -4.94 -28.41
CA ARG A 208 0.26 -4.74 -29.27
C ARG A 208 -0.13 -6.02 -30.01
N LEU A 209 0.86 -6.74 -30.52
CA LEU A 209 0.68 -8.02 -31.21
C LEU A 209 0.15 -9.11 -30.28
N ASN A 210 0.68 -9.18 -29.05
CA ASN A 210 0.22 -10.14 -28.04
C ASN A 210 -1.25 -9.88 -27.63
N SER A 211 -1.61 -8.60 -27.47
CA SER A 211 -3.01 -8.17 -27.24
C SER A 211 -3.92 -8.59 -28.41
N MET A 212 -3.49 -8.41 -29.65
CA MET A 212 -4.27 -8.83 -30.84
C MET A 212 -4.47 -10.35 -30.92
N ARG A 213 -3.46 -11.13 -30.53
CA ARG A 213 -3.50 -12.59 -30.63
C ARG A 213 -4.27 -13.21 -29.47
N HIS A 214 -3.98 -12.82 -28.23
CA HIS A 214 -4.44 -13.51 -27.04
C HIS A 214 -5.64 -12.83 -26.36
N LEU A 215 -5.86 -11.52 -26.58
CA LEU A 215 -6.94 -10.75 -25.95
C LEU A 215 -8.02 -10.33 -26.96
N ARG A 216 -8.34 -11.21 -27.92
CA ARG A 216 -9.31 -10.96 -29.00
C ARG A 216 -10.67 -10.47 -28.51
N LYS A 217 -11.21 -11.10 -27.46
CA LYS A 217 -12.50 -10.71 -26.87
C LYS A 217 -12.44 -9.32 -26.25
N THR A 218 -11.39 -9.03 -25.48
CA THR A 218 -11.14 -7.72 -24.86
C THR A 218 -10.99 -6.63 -25.91
N ARG A 219 -10.17 -6.86 -26.95
CA ARG A 219 -10.02 -5.91 -28.06
C ARG A 219 -11.34 -5.64 -28.78
N LYS A 220 -12.11 -6.69 -29.09
CA LYS A 220 -13.42 -6.53 -29.72
C LYS A 220 -14.36 -5.70 -28.85
N TYR A 221 -14.36 -5.93 -27.54
CA TYR A 221 -15.18 -5.16 -26.61
C TYR A 221 -14.74 -3.69 -26.55
N LEU A 222 -13.44 -3.43 -26.39
CA LEU A 222 -12.88 -2.09 -26.35
C LEU A 222 -13.21 -1.29 -27.62
N SER A 223 -13.01 -1.88 -28.81
CA SER A 223 -13.25 -1.17 -30.07
C SER A 223 -14.74 -1.04 -30.41
N SER A 224 -15.54 -2.09 -30.24
CA SER A 224 -16.93 -2.09 -30.73
C SER A 224 -17.96 -1.60 -29.70
N LYS A 225 -17.73 -1.82 -28.40
CA LYS A 225 -18.68 -1.45 -27.34
C LYS A 225 -18.28 -0.15 -26.67
N LEU A 226 -17.01 -0.01 -26.30
CA LEU A 226 -16.52 1.17 -25.62
C LEU A 226 -16.04 2.28 -26.58
N LYS A 227 -15.91 1.98 -27.88
CA LYS A 227 -15.36 2.89 -28.90
C LYS A 227 -14.02 3.51 -28.43
N ALA A 228 -13.20 2.69 -27.78
CA ALA A 228 -11.96 3.12 -27.16
C ALA A 228 -10.96 3.60 -28.22
N TYR A 229 -10.26 4.69 -27.93
CA TYR A 229 -9.16 5.19 -28.74
C TYR A 229 -7.88 4.40 -28.42
N GLU A 230 -7.26 3.77 -29.43
CA GLU A 230 -5.95 3.11 -29.27
C GLU A 230 -4.86 4.18 -29.39
N LEU A 231 -4.20 4.49 -28.27
CA LEU A 231 -3.01 5.35 -28.25
C LEU A 231 -1.77 4.50 -28.52
N LEU A 232 -0.93 4.93 -29.45
CA LEU A 232 0.32 4.25 -29.79
C LEU A 232 1.45 4.82 -28.93
N GLY A 233 1.85 4.07 -27.90
CA GLY A 233 3.03 4.38 -27.11
C GLY A 233 4.27 3.69 -27.69
N PHE A 234 5.39 4.41 -27.75
CA PHE A 234 6.70 3.82 -28.02
C PHE A 234 7.36 3.47 -26.69
N THR A 235 7.92 2.27 -26.59
CA THR A 235 8.74 1.91 -25.43
C THR A 235 10.11 2.56 -25.59
N ALA A 236 10.49 3.43 -24.66
CA ALA A 236 11.88 3.87 -24.56
C ALA A 236 12.72 2.66 -24.12
N VAL A 237 13.65 2.23 -24.96
CA VAL A 237 14.64 1.20 -24.61
C VAL A 237 15.93 1.95 -24.28
N THR A 238 16.28 2.00 -23.01
CA THR A 238 17.58 2.52 -22.57
C THR A 238 18.61 1.40 -22.75
N SER A 239 19.59 1.62 -23.62
CA SER A 239 20.69 0.70 -23.90
C SER A 239 21.80 0.81 -22.86
#